data_AF-A0A258ZC04-F1
#
_entry.id   AF-A0A258ZC04-F1
#
_cell.length_a   1.000
_cell.length_b   1.000
_cell.length_c   1.000
_cell.angle_alpha   90.00
_cell.angle_beta   90.00
_cell.angle_gamma   90.00
#
_symmetry.space_group_name_H-M   'P 1'
#
loop_
_entity.id
_entity.type
_entity.pdbx_description
1 polymer ?
#
loop_
_entity_poly.entity_id
_entity_poly.type
_entity_poly.pdbx_seq_one_letter_code
_entity_poly.pdbx_strand_id
1 'polypeptide(L)' 'MATYECSICGMSVNATCGKCGAPLVNDSIKLDDGKTVQVSKCPNGHGKIKSPMCCGVDMSCKI' A
#
# COMPACT_ATOMS: atom_id res chain seq x y z
N MET A 1 -7.76 -8.57 5.41
CA MET A 1 -6.49 -8.15 6.03
C MET A 1 -6.25 -6.71 5.61
N ALA A 2 -5.95 -5.81 6.56
CA ALA A 2 -5.65 -4.42 6.22
C ALA A 2 -4.42 -4.35 5.31
N THR A 3 -4.52 -3.60 4.21
CA THR A 3 -3.39 -3.37 3.29
C THR A 3 -2.29 -2.53 3.92
N TYR A 4 -2.62 -1.66 4.89
CA TYR A 4 -1.66 -0.89 5.66
C TYR A 4 -2.17 -0.62 7.07
N GLU A 5 -1.24 -0.47 8.01
CA GLU A 5 -1.52 -0.07 9.39
C GLU A 5 -0.51 1.00 9.84
N CYS A 6 -1.01 2.03 10.53
CA CYS A 6 -0.17 3.04 11.16
C CYS A 6 0.24 2.57 12.57
N SER A 7 1.53 2.41 12.79
CA SER A 7 2.08 2.01 14.09
C SER A 7 1.93 3.07 15.19
N ILE A 8 1.59 4.33 14.85
CA ILE A 8 1.51 5.44 15.81
C ILE A 8 0.10 5.56 16.37
N CYS A 9 -0.93 5.60 15.52
CA CYS A 9 -2.32 5.81 15.93
C CYS A 9 -3.20 4.56 15.78
N GLY A 10 -2.66 3.46 15.27
CA GLY A 10 -3.41 2.21 15.04
C GLY A 10 -4.41 2.26 13.88
N MET A 11 -4.39 3.32 13.07
CA MET A 11 -5.28 3.43 11.90
C MET A 11 -4.92 2.36 10.87
N SER A 12 -5.89 1.54 10.49
CA SER A 12 -5.75 0.52 9.45
C SER A 12 -6.57 0.88 8.21
N VAL A 13 -6.01 0.68 7.02
CA VAL A 13 -6.70 0.97 5.76
C VAL A 13 -6.74 -0.25 4.84
N ASN A 14 -7.89 -0.43 4.19
CA ASN A 14 -8.11 -1.40 3.11
C ASN A 14 -8.37 -0.64 1.81
N ALA A 15 -7.54 -0.87 0.80
CA ALA A 15 -7.68 -0.22 -0.50
C ALA A 15 -8.22 -1.18 -1.57
N THR A 16 -9.19 -0.72 -2.35
CA THR A 16 -9.76 -1.43 -3.50
C THR A 16 -9.55 -0.63 -4.78
N CYS A 17 -9.40 -1.32 -5.90
CA CYS A 17 -9.25 -0.67 -7.20
C CYS A 17 -10.57 -0.06 -7.65
N GLY A 18 -10.66 1.26 -7.78
CA GLY A 18 -11.89 1.93 -8.23
C GLY A 18 -12.36 1.53 -9.65
N LYS A 19 -11.48 0.99 -10.50
CA LYS A 19 -11.86 0.53 -11.85
C LYS A 19 -12.53 -0.84 -11.88
N CYS A 20 -12.16 -1.76 -10.98
CA CYS A 20 -12.62 -3.15 -11.05
C CYS A 20 -13.15 -3.70 -9.73
N GLY A 21 -13.17 -2.89 -8.67
CA GLY A 21 -13.61 -3.29 -7.33
C GLY A 21 -12.70 -4.26 -6.60
N ALA A 22 -11.71 -4.86 -7.27
CA ALA A 22 -10.84 -5.86 -6.67
C ALA A 22 -9.98 -5.26 -5.53
N PRO A 23 -9.78 -5.99 -4.41
CA PRO A 23 -8.86 -5.58 -3.36
C PRO A 23 -7.46 -5.46 -3.92
N LEU A 24 -6.77 -4.36 -3.60
CA LEU A 24 -5.38 -4.20 -4.00
C LEU A 24 -4.50 -5.14 -3.17
N VAL A 25 -3.48 -5.69 -3.80
CA VAL A 25 -2.51 -6.60 -3.17
C VAL A 25 -1.24 -5.84 -2.80
N ASN A 26 -0.59 -6.23 -1.70
CA ASN A 26 0.68 -5.64 -1.31
C ASN A 26 1.78 -6.02 -2.33
N ASP A 27 2.62 -5.06 -2.68
CA ASP A 27 3.72 -5.19 -3.63
C ASP A 27 4.82 -4.20 -3.20
N SER A 28 6.05 -4.39 -3.69
CA SER A 28 7.18 -3.52 -3.35
C SER A 28 8.00 -3.18 -4.58
N ILE A 29 8.32 -1.90 -4.76
CA ILE A 29 9.13 -1.44 -5.88
C ILE A 29 10.53 -1.12 -5.34
N LYS A 30 11.55 -1.76 -5.91
CA LYS A 30 12.94 -1.35 -5.72
C LYS A 30 13.26 -0.20 -6.67
N LEU A 31 13.78 0.89 -6.13
CA LEU A 31 14.31 2.01 -6.89
C LEU A 31 15.80 1.75 -7.18
N ASP A 32 16.34 2.41 -8.21
CA ASP A 32 17.77 2.37 -8.55
C ASP A 32 18.68 2.81 -7.40
N ASP A 33 18.20 3.67 -6.50
CA ASP A 33 18.90 4.11 -5.28
C ASP A 33 18.98 3.01 -4.20
N GLY A 34 18.53 1.79 -4.48
CA GLY A 34 18.47 0.67 -3.53
C GLY A 34 17.32 0.75 -2.52
N LYS A 35 16.60 1.88 -2.47
CA LYS A 35 15.40 2.04 -1.63
C LYS A 35 14.26 1.15 -2.12
N THR A 36 13.51 0.58 -1.18
CA THR A 36 12.29 -0.18 -1.46
C THR A 36 11.08 0.62 -0.99
N VAL A 37 10.11 0.83 -1.88
CA VAL A 37 8.85 1.52 -1.57
C VAL A 37 7.72 0.51 -1.57
N GLN A 38 6.97 0.45 -0.47
CA GLN A 38 5.75 -0.35 -0.40
C GLN A 38 4.62 0.29 -1.20
N VAL A 39 3.97 -0.51 -2.03
CA VAL A 39 2.88 -0.11 -2.91
C VAL A 39 1.75 -1.14 -2.85
N SER A 40 0.54 -0.72 -3.19
CA SER A 40 -0.56 -1.65 -3.42
C SER A 40 -0.84 -1.73 -4.91
N LYS A 41 -0.69 -2.94 -5.47
CA LYS A 41 -0.88 -3.23 -6.88
C LYS A 41 -2.29 -3.78 -7.12
N CYS A 42 -2.92 -3.34 -8.21
CA CYS A 42 -4.14 -3.97 -8.67
C CYS A 42 -3.81 -5.35 -9.28
N PRO A 43 -4.46 -6.44 -8.84
CA PRO A 43 -4.19 -7.78 -9.38
C PRO A 43 -4.53 -7.88 -10.88
N ASN A 44 -5.45 -7.04 -11.37
CA ASN A 44 -5.83 -6.96 -12.78
C ASN A 44 -4.94 -6.05 -13.63
N GLY A 45 -3.85 -5.50 -13.07
CA GLY A 45 -2.87 -4.71 -13.83
C GLY A 45 -3.28 -3.26 -14.13
N HIS A 46 -4.38 -2.76 -13.55
CA HIS A 46 -4.84 -1.38 -13.79
C HIS A 46 -3.90 -0.28 -13.26
N GLY A 47 -3.01 -0.62 -12.32
CA GLY A 47 -2.10 0.35 -11.71
C GLY A 47 -1.61 -0.08 -10.33
N LYS A 48 -0.83 0.81 -9.72
CA LYS A 48 -0.28 0.69 -8.38
C LYS A 48 -0.43 2.02 -7.64
N ILE A 49 -0.66 1.99 -6.33
CA ILE A 49 -0.67 3.17 -5.47
C ILE A 49 0.46 3.09 -4.45
N LYS A 50 1.11 4.22 -4.14
CA LYS A 50 2.05 4.27 -3.02
C LYS A 50 1.29 4.10 -1.70
N SER A 51 1.94 3.49 -0.72
CA SER A 51 1.50 3.49 0.68
C SER A 51 1.00 4.89 1.10
N PRO A 52 -0.20 5.00 1.71
CA PRO A 52 -0.69 6.27 2.23
C PRO A 52 0.15 6.73 3.43
N MET A 53 0.23 8.04 3.62
CA MET A 53 0.89 8.64 4.79
C MET A 53 -0.12 8.86 5.93
N CYS A 54 0.26 8.49 7.15
CA CYS A 54 -0.51 8.74 8.36
C CYS A 54 0.46 9.15 9.48
N CYS A 55 0.10 10.17 10.28
CA CYS A 55 0.98 10.71 11.33
C CYS A 55 2.36 11.17 10.83
N GLY A 56 2.45 11.61 9.57
CA GLY A 56 3.70 12.07 8.96
C GLY A 56 4.66 10.95 8.52
N VAL A 57 4.24 9.68 8.58
CA VAL A 57 5.02 8.53 8.14
C VAL A 57 4.27 7.73 7.08
N ASP A 58 4.98 7.14 6.12
CA ASP A 58 4.40 6.18 5.19
C ASP A 58 3.92 4.94 5.99
N MET A 59 2.65 4.58 5.83
CA MET A 59 2.10 3.40 6.49
C MET A 59 2.74 2.14 5.91
N SER A 60 2.99 1.15 6.77
CA SER A 60 3.57 -0.13 6.36
C SER A 60 2.51 -1.23 6.42
N CYS A 61 2.61 -2.21 5.52
CA CYS A 61 1.80 -3.42 5.62
C CYS A 61 2.37 -4.30 6.74
N LYS A 62 1.51 -4.68 7.72
CA LYS A 62 1.80 -5.80 8.60
C LYS A 62 1.55 -7.08 7.81
N ILE A 63 2.63 -7.71 7.34
CA ILE A 63 2.59 -9.04 6.72
C ILE A 63 2.43 -10.07 7.83
#